data_AF-A0A7X8XUQ6-F1
#
_entry.id   AF-A0A7X8XUQ6-F1
#
_cell.length_a   1.000
_cell.length_b   1.000
_cell.length_c   1.000
_cell.angle_alpha   90.00
_cell.angle_beta   90.00
_cell.angle_gamma   90.00
#
_symmetry.space_group_name_H-M   'P 1'
#
loop_
_entity.id
_entity.type
_entity.pdbx_description
1 polymer ?
#
loop_
_entity_poly.entity_id
_entity_poly.type
_entity_poly.pdbx_seq_one_letter_code
_entity_poly.pdbx_strand_id
1 'polypeptide(L)'
;MRKLLFTLTFLISYQYNFAQDIVVITPDEAQEKFRQMVMSSEVNTGGLQELRYYIETSQVNLDDYLYIGELLQQAPRYTESLLESARQISFSRRESNVYRNLIELPLLDLANTHTKEISNLMRSALMSKSEESDAKIQGDIDILIKQCHYKDIEAFKKEQL
;
A
#
# COMPACT_ATOMS: atom_id res chain seq x y z
N MET A 1 -35.48 31.56 41.96
CA MET A 1 -36.41 31.68 40.82
C MET A 1 -35.63 32.16 39.59
N ARG A 2 -35.82 31.48 38.44
CA ARG A 2 -35.56 31.89 37.03
C ARG A 2 -34.12 32.29 36.65
N LYS A 3 -33.33 31.51 35.89
CA LYS A 3 -33.38 31.09 34.45
C LYS A 3 -33.29 32.21 33.41
N LEU A 4 -32.20 32.21 32.63
CA LEU A 4 -31.97 32.60 31.21
C LEU A 4 -30.43 32.61 31.01
N LEU A 5 -29.70 31.69 30.35
CA LEU A 5 -29.81 30.89 29.11
C LEU A 5 -29.56 31.70 27.83
N PHE A 6 -28.34 31.60 27.28
CA PHE A 6 -27.91 31.72 25.87
C PHE A 6 -26.42 31.30 25.79
N THR A 7 -26.07 30.01 25.62
CA THR A 7 -25.67 29.35 24.36
C THR A 7 -24.96 30.22 23.32
N LEU A 8 -23.67 29.96 23.06
CA LEU A 8 -23.16 29.85 21.69
C LEU A 8 -21.80 29.10 21.59
N THR A 9 -21.84 28.02 20.80
CA THR A 9 -20.82 27.48 19.88
C THR A 9 -19.50 26.91 20.41
N PHE A 10 -19.59 25.61 20.74
CA PHE A 10 -18.78 24.53 20.16
C PHE A 10 -17.99 24.90 18.88
N LEU A 11 -16.67 24.81 18.95
CA LEU A 11 -15.82 24.54 17.79
C LEU A 11 -15.02 23.28 18.11
N ILE A 12 -15.53 22.17 17.59
CA ILE A 12 -14.88 20.88 17.61
C ILE A 12 -13.74 20.96 16.59
N SER A 13 -12.50 21.05 17.06
CA SER A 13 -11.35 20.62 16.27
C SER A 13 -11.33 19.10 16.30
N TYR A 14 -12.10 18.49 15.40
CA TYR A 14 -11.96 17.08 15.03
C TYR A 14 -10.62 16.93 14.32
N GLN A 15 -9.56 16.65 15.08
CA GLN A 15 -8.43 15.93 14.52
C GLN A 15 -8.89 14.48 14.34
N TYR A 16 -9.38 14.17 13.14
CA TYR A 16 -9.49 12.79 12.68
C TYR A 16 -8.07 12.25 12.56
N ASN A 17 -7.55 11.72 13.66
CA ASN A 17 -6.50 10.71 13.58
C ASN A 17 -7.16 9.50 12.93
N PHE A 18 -6.95 9.32 11.63
CA PHE A 18 -7.08 8.01 10.99
C PHE A 18 -5.95 7.12 11.54
N ALA A 19 -6.07 6.71 12.80
CA ALA A 19 -5.50 5.45 13.22
C ALA A 19 -6.39 4.38 12.57
N GLN A 20 -6.04 3.96 11.35
CA GLN A 20 -6.51 2.67 10.89
C GLN A 20 -5.97 1.67 11.92
N ASP A 21 -6.87 1.01 12.65
CA ASP A 21 -6.49 -0.12 13.49
C ASP A 21 -5.70 -1.09 12.59
N ILE A 22 -4.40 -1.21 12.84
CA ILE A 22 -3.55 -2.13 12.10
C ILE A 22 -4.02 -3.52 12.52
N VAL A 23 -4.89 -4.12 11.70
CA VAL A 23 -5.31 -5.51 11.88
C VAL A 23 -4.10 -6.37 11.57
N VAL A 24 -3.38 -6.77 12.61
CA VAL A 24 -2.25 -7.70 12.48
C VAL A 24 -2.80 -9.05 12.08
N ILE A 25 -2.70 -9.37 10.78
CA ILE A 25 -3.10 -10.66 10.26
C ILE A 25 -2.14 -11.75 10.75
N THR A 26 -2.69 -12.87 11.21
CA THR A 26 -1.85 -14.00 11.60
C THR A 26 -1.29 -14.73 10.38
N PRO A 27 -0.13 -15.40 10.51
CA PRO A 27 0.41 -16.26 9.45
C PRO A 27 -0.61 -17.23 8.85
N ASP A 28 -1.39 -17.91 9.70
CA ASP A 28 -2.38 -18.89 9.27
C ASP A 28 -3.53 -18.24 8.47
N GLU A 29 -4.03 -17.09 8.94
CA GLU A 29 -5.06 -16.33 8.21
C GLU A 29 -4.52 -15.80 6.87
N ALA A 30 -3.28 -15.33 6.83
CA ALA A 30 -2.66 -14.83 5.61
C ALA A 30 -2.46 -15.95 4.58
N GLN A 31 -1.96 -17.11 5.03
CA GLN A 31 -1.83 -18.29 4.17
C GLN A 31 -3.18 -18.74 3.63
N GLU A 32 -4.23 -18.75 4.47
CA GLU A 32 -5.57 -19.14 4.02
C GLU A 32 -6.16 -18.16 3.01
N LYS A 33 -6.09 -16.85 3.28
CA LYS A 33 -6.52 -15.82 2.31
C LYS A 33 -5.77 -15.95 1.00
N PHE A 34 -4.45 -16.13 1.06
CA PHE A 34 -3.63 -16.27 -0.13
C PHE A 34 -3.94 -17.55 -0.91
N ARG A 35 -4.21 -18.66 -0.21
CA ARG A 35 -4.65 -19.91 -0.83
C ARG A 35 -5.96 -19.71 -1.58
N GLN A 36 -6.95 -19.05 -0.98
CA GLN A 36 -8.22 -18.74 -1.63
C GLN A 36 -8.01 -17.87 -2.87
N MET A 37 -7.15 -16.86 -2.78
CA MET A 37 -6.77 -15.99 -3.90
C MET A 37 -6.16 -16.79 -5.06
N VAL A 38 -5.20 -17.68 -4.79
CA VAL A 38 -4.59 -18.54 -5.82
C VAL A 38 -5.63 -19.47 -6.46
N MET A 39 -6.56 -20.03 -5.66
CA MET A 39 -7.61 -20.92 -6.16
C MET A 39 -8.65 -20.21 -7.02
N SER A 40 -8.96 -18.95 -6.72
CA SER A 40 -9.93 -18.15 -7.49
C SER A 40 -9.31 -17.44 -8.69
N SER A 41 -7.97 -17.41 -8.80
CA SER A 41 -7.29 -16.68 -9.86
C SER A 41 -7.26 -17.46 -11.17
N GLU A 42 -7.87 -16.88 -12.21
CA GLU A 42 -7.72 -17.36 -13.59
C GLU A 42 -6.52 -16.71 -14.32
N VAL A 43 -5.95 -15.65 -13.73
CA VAL A 43 -4.85 -14.85 -14.27
C VAL A 43 -3.65 -14.83 -13.33
N ASN A 44 -2.45 -14.59 -13.87
CA ASN A 44 -1.22 -14.34 -13.10
C ASN A 44 -0.82 -15.39 -12.05
N THR A 45 -1.17 -16.65 -12.29
CA THR A 45 -0.81 -17.78 -11.43
C THR A 45 0.69 -17.86 -11.14
N GLY A 46 1.54 -17.53 -12.11
CA GLY A 46 3.01 -17.50 -11.94
C GLY A 46 3.49 -16.41 -10.95
N GLY A 47 2.92 -15.20 -11.02
CA GLY A 47 3.28 -14.13 -10.08
C GLY A 47 2.78 -14.42 -8.66
N LEU A 48 1.55 -14.92 -8.53
CA LEU A 48 1.02 -15.37 -7.24
C LEU A 48 1.85 -16.52 -6.66
N GLN A 49 2.35 -17.42 -7.52
CA GLN A 49 3.22 -18.51 -7.09
C GLN A 49 4.55 -18.02 -6.51
N GLU A 50 5.09 -16.90 -7.00
CA GLU A 50 6.28 -16.28 -6.43
C GLU A 50 6.01 -15.67 -5.05
N LEU A 51 4.90 -14.93 -4.89
CA LEU A 51 4.52 -14.36 -3.59
C LEU A 51 4.26 -15.44 -2.53
N ARG A 52 3.76 -16.61 -2.94
CA ARG A 52 3.45 -17.71 -2.02
C ARG A 52 4.64 -18.07 -1.14
N TYR A 53 5.84 -18.12 -1.71
CA TYR A 53 7.06 -18.47 -0.99
C TYR A 53 7.33 -17.52 0.19
N TYR A 54 7.13 -16.22 -0.01
CA TYR A 54 7.36 -15.22 1.01
C TYR A 54 6.29 -15.24 2.11
N ILE A 55 5.04 -15.48 1.75
CA ILE A 55 3.91 -15.59 2.69
C ILE A 55 4.05 -16.85 3.56
N GLU A 56 4.37 -17.99 2.97
CA GLU A 56 4.56 -19.27 3.67
C GLU A 56 5.69 -19.21 4.71
N THR A 57 6.75 -18.45 4.44
CA THR A 57 7.85 -18.26 5.41
C THR A 57 7.54 -17.22 6.49
N SER A 58 6.52 -16.38 6.28
CA SER A 58 6.07 -15.35 7.23
C SER A 58 7.17 -14.40 7.72
N GLN A 59 8.19 -14.17 6.89
CA GLN A 59 9.30 -13.25 7.17
C GLN A 59 9.09 -11.85 6.59
N VAL A 60 7.88 -11.58 6.10
CA VAL A 60 7.51 -10.35 5.39
C VAL A 60 6.29 -9.70 6.05
N ASN A 61 6.01 -8.45 5.70
CA ASN A 61 4.71 -7.85 6.03
C ASN A 61 3.61 -8.58 5.23
N LEU A 62 2.85 -9.42 5.94
CA LEU A 62 1.81 -10.25 5.33
C LEU A 62 0.68 -9.41 4.71
N ASP A 63 0.34 -8.26 5.29
CA ASP A 63 -0.71 -7.40 4.75
C ASP A 63 -0.31 -6.80 3.38
N ASP A 64 0.91 -6.29 3.27
CA ASP A 64 1.44 -5.76 2.01
C ASP A 64 1.54 -6.86 0.94
N TYR A 65 1.96 -8.07 1.32
CA TYR A 65 2.08 -9.19 0.39
C TYR A 65 0.72 -9.70 -0.12
N LEU A 66 -0.29 -9.75 0.75
CA LEU A 66 -1.65 -10.03 0.34
C LEU A 66 -2.17 -8.96 -0.60
N TYR A 67 -1.91 -7.69 -0.29
CA TYR A 67 -2.33 -6.58 -1.14
C TYR A 67 -1.68 -6.62 -2.54
N ILE A 68 -0.38 -6.91 -2.63
CA ILE A 68 0.29 -7.13 -3.92
C ILE A 68 -0.36 -8.29 -4.68
N GLY A 69 -0.74 -9.36 -3.98
CA GLY A 69 -1.50 -10.47 -4.55
C GLY A 69 -2.82 -10.03 -5.18
N GLU A 70 -3.61 -9.20 -4.49
CA GLU A 70 -4.86 -8.65 -5.02
C GLU A 70 -4.60 -7.81 -6.29
N LEU A 71 -3.57 -6.97 -6.27
CA LEU A 71 -3.20 -6.14 -7.42
C LEU A 71 -2.71 -6.99 -8.61
N LEU A 72 -2.01 -8.10 -8.37
CA LEU A 72 -1.61 -9.02 -9.43
C LEU A 72 -2.81 -9.64 -10.15
N GLN A 73 -3.92 -9.86 -9.47
CA GLN A 73 -5.15 -10.35 -10.09
C GLN A 73 -5.84 -9.27 -10.92
N GLN A 74 -5.89 -8.04 -10.39
CA GLN A 74 -6.61 -6.91 -11.00
C GLN A 74 -5.84 -6.29 -12.18
N ALA A 75 -4.52 -6.27 -12.12
CA ALA A 75 -3.67 -5.51 -13.03
C ALA A 75 -2.56 -6.38 -13.64
N PRO A 76 -2.90 -7.41 -14.43
CA PRO A 76 -1.91 -8.41 -14.82
C PRO A 76 -0.80 -7.92 -15.73
N ARG A 77 -0.97 -6.75 -16.35
CA ARG A 77 0.08 -6.08 -17.14
C ARG A 77 1.22 -5.52 -16.29
N TYR A 78 1.03 -5.38 -14.97
CA TYR A 78 1.98 -4.77 -14.04
C TYR A 78 2.73 -5.79 -13.18
N THR A 79 2.66 -7.08 -13.51
CA THR A 79 3.25 -8.17 -12.73
C THR A 79 4.70 -7.95 -12.38
N GLU A 80 5.52 -7.54 -13.36
CA GLU A 80 6.95 -7.32 -13.13
C GLU A 80 7.19 -6.24 -12.09
N SER A 81 6.52 -5.08 -12.20
CA SER A 81 6.66 -3.99 -11.25
C SER A 81 6.14 -4.35 -9.85
N LEU A 82 5.03 -5.09 -9.76
CA LEU A 82 4.45 -5.52 -8.50
C LEU A 82 5.34 -6.55 -7.76
N LEU A 83 5.89 -7.53 -8.49
CA LEU A 83 6.84 -8.50 -7.92
C LEU A 83 8.14 -7.82 -7.52
N GLU A 84 8.60 -6.84 -8.28
CA GLU A 84 9.79 -6.07 -7.93
C GLU A 84 9.59 -5.24 -6.65
N SER A 85 8.42 -4.60 -6.49
CA SER A 85 8.03 -3.98 -5.22
C SER A 85 8.04 -4.98 -4.06
N ALA A 86 7.46 -6.17 -4.25
CA ALA A 86 7.43 -7.24 -3.25
C ALA A 86 8.85 -7.62 -2.78
N ARG A 87 9.77 -7.88 -3.73
CA ARG A 87 11.16 -8.23 -3.44
C ARG A 87 11.92 -7.12 -2.72
N GLN A 88 11.59 -5.86 -2.97
CA GLN A 88 12.24 -4.75 -2.27
C GLN A 88 11.73 -4.63 -0.83
N ILE A 89 10.41 -4.76 -0.61
CA ILE A 89 9.82 -4.61 0.73
C ILE A 89 9.95 -5.86 1.62
N SER A 90 10.32 -7.03 1.09
CA SER A 90 10.57 -8.23 1.91
C SER A 90 11.60 -8.03 3.02
N PHE A 91 12.43 -6.99 2.90
CA PHE A 91 13.46 -6.65 3.87
C PHE A 91 13.02 -5.58 4.89
N SER A 92 11.82 -5.02 4.74
CA SER A 92 11.28 -4.08 5.72
C SER A 92 10.80 -4.83 6.96
N ARG A 93 11.28 -4.41 8.12
CA ARG A 93 10.80 -4.89 9.43
C ARG A 93 9.81 -3.94 10.08
N ARG A 94 9.51 -2.81 9.42
CA ARG A 94 8.68 -1.74 9.97
C ARG A 94 7.39 -1.64 9.17
N GLU A 95 6.27 -1.55 9.88
CA GLU A 95 4.99 -1.18 9.31
C GLU A 95 4.96 0.32 9.05
N SER A 96 4.71 0.70 7.79
CA SER A 96 4.56 2.09 7.36
C SER A 96 3.65 2.15 6.14
N ASN A 97 2.70 3.08 6.14
CA ASN A 97 1.80 3.32 5.02
C ASN A 97 2.54 3.79 3.76
N VAL A 98 3.79 4.24 3.89
CA VAL A 98 4.63 4.61 2.75
C VAL A 98 4.83 3.42 1.81
N TYR A 99 4.97 2.20 2.33
CA TYR A 99 5.13 1.00 1.49
C TYR A 99 3.90 0.74 0.63
N ARG A 100 2.69 0.95 1.18
CA ARG A 100 1.42 0.85 0.44
C ARG A 100 1.41 1.77 -0.78
N ASN A 101 1.75 3.03 -0.56
CA ASN A 101 1.80 4.02 -1.63
C ASN A 101 2.88 3.69 -2.67
N LEU A 102 4.04 3.20 -2.23
CA LEU A 102 5.12 2.80 -3.14
C LEU A 102 4.78 1.54 -3.96
N ILE A 103 4.00 0.61 -3.42
CA ILE A 103 3.45 -0.54 -4.17
C ILE A 103 2.51 -0.05 -5.27
N GLU A 104 1.70 0.96 -4.99
CA GLU A 104 0.69 1.49 -5.91
C GLU A 104 1.29 2.40 -7.00
N LEU A 105 2.35 3.14 -6.69
CA LEU A 105 2.94 4.13 -7.61
C LEU A 105 3.16 3.61 -9.04
N PRO A 106 3.76 2.43 -9.29
CA PRO A 106 3.94 1.91 -10.64
C PRO A 106 2.63 1.82 -11.45
N LEU A 107 1.49 1.55 -10.80
CA LEU A 107 0.19 1.38 -11.44
C LEU A 107 -0.39 2.73 -11.88
N LEU A 108 0.04 3.84 -11.27
CA LEU A 108 -0.44 5.19 -11.56
C LEU A 108 0.21 5.79 -12.82
N ASP A 109 0.44 4.99 -13.86
CA ASP A 109 1.12 5.38 -15.11
C ASP A 109 2.64 5.67 -14.96
N LEU A 110 3.26 5.17 -13.87
CA LEU A 110 4.67 5.43 -13.58
C LEU A 110 5.61 4.26 -13.88
N ALA A 111 5.09 3.05 -14.12
CA ALA A 111 5.90 1.83 -14.28
C ALA A 111 7.01 1.94 -15.33
N ASN A 112 6.81 2.76 -16.38
CA ASN A 112 7.76 2.90 -17.49
C ASN A 112 8.62 4.17 -17.45
N THR A 113 8.10 5.25 -16.84
CA THR A 113 8.69 6.59 -16.98
C THR A 113 9.45 7.02 -15.73
N HIS A 114 9.10 6.47 -14.56
CA HIS A 114 9.63 6.91 -13.26
C HIS A 114 10.15 5.75 -12.40
N THR A 115 10.52 4.63 -13.03
CA THR A 115 11.01 3.42 -12.34
C THR A 115 12.21 3.71 -11.42
N LYS A 116 13.11 4.61 -11.84
CA LYS A 116 14.31 4.99 -11.08
C LYS A 116 13.95 5.81 -9.84
N GLU A 117 13.05 6.78 -9.99
CA GLU A 117 12.55 7.60 -8.90
C GLU A 117 11.83 6.73 -7.86
N ILE A 118 10.96 5.81 -8.30
CA ILE A 118 10.27 4.86 -7.42
C ILE A 118 11.27 3.98 -6.66
N SER A 119 12.27 3.42 -7.35
CA SER A 119 13.31 2.60 -6.70
C SER A 119 14.12 3.39 -5.68
N ASN A 120 14.42 4.67 -5.94
CA ASN A 120 15.10 5.54 -4.99
C ASN A 120 14.23 5.82 -3.76
N LEU A 121 12.93 6.08 -3.94
CA LEU A 121 12.00 6.27 -2.83
C LEU A 121 11.84 4.99 -2.00
N MET A 122 11.79 3.83 -2.64
CA MET A 122 11.76 2.53 -1.96
C MET A 122 13.00 2.31 -1.12
N ARG A 123 14.20 2.60 -1.65
CA ARG A 123 15.44 2.54 -0.87
C ARG A 123 15.42 3.50 0.31
N SER A 124 14.94 4.73 0.11
CA SER A 124 14.78 5.71 1.19
C SER A 124 13.82 5.22 2.28
N ALA A 125 12.69 4.60 1.90
CA ALA A 125 11.74 4.02 2.84
C ALA A 125 12.36 2.89 3.67
N LEU A 126 13.09 1.97 3.03
CA LEU A 126 13.80 0.88 3.71
C LEU A 126 14.89 1.38 4.67
N MET A 127 15.47 2.56 4.42
CA MET A 127 16.46 3.20 5.29
C MET A 127 15.83 4.11 6.34
N SER A 128 14.53 4.41 6.22
CA SER A 128 13.82 5.31 7.12
C SER A 128 13.72 4.73 8.52
N LYS A 129 14.02 5.55 9.53
CA LYS A 129 14.02 5.16 10.95
C LYS A 129 13.09 6.03 11.80
N SER A 130 12.33 6.93 11.19
CA SER A 130 11.46 7.87 11.90
C SER A 130 10.23 8.24 11.07
N GLU A 131 9.18 8.66 11.76
CA GLU A 131 7.96 9.20 11.13
C GLU A 131 8.24 10.49 10.35
N GLU A 132 9.21 11.29 10.79
CA GLU A 132 9.64 12.50 10.07
C GLU A 132 10.24 12.17 8.70
N SER A 133 11.07 11.13 8.62
CA SER A 133 11.65 10.66 7.36
C SER A 133 10.56 10.08 6.46
N ASP A 134 9.60 9.33 7.01
CA ASP A 134 8.45 8.85 6.26
C ASP A 134 7.59 9.97 5.71
N ALA A 135 7.33 11.02 6.49
CA ALA A 135 6.56 12.18 6.06
C ALA A 135 7.25 12.91 4.88
N LYS A 136 8.58 12.98 4.89
CA LYS A 136 9.34 13.52 3.77
C LYS A 136 9.21 12.64 2.53
N ILE A 137 9.35 11.33 2.67
CA ILE A 137 9.18 10.38 1.57
C ILE A 137 7.76 10.47 1.01
N GLN A 138 6.75 10.58 1.87
CA GLN A 138 5.37 10.80 1.46
C GLN A 138 5.20 12.08 0.66
N GLY A 139 5.86 13.18 1.07
CA GLY A 139 5.87 14.42 0.28
C GLY A 139 6.45 14.23 -1.13
N ASP A 140 7.51 13.45 -1.27
CA ASP A 140 8.12 13.14 -2.57
C ASP A 140 7.20 12.24 -3.43
N ILE A 141 6.50 11.27 -2.80
CA ILE A 141 5.46 10.45 -3.43
C ILE A 141 4.33 11.34 -3.97
N ASP A 142 3.82 12.28 -3.17
CA ASP A 142 2.72 13.18 -3.55
C ASP A 142 3.10 14.06 -4.75
N ILE A 143 4.38 14.45 -4.86
CA ILE A 143 4.90 15.20 -6.00
C ILE A 143 4.85 14.35 -7.28
N LEU A 144 5.24 13.07 -7.21
CA LEU A 144 5.15 12.16 -8.35
C LEU A 144 3.69 11.91 -8.77
N ILE A 145 2.78 11.68 -7.82
CA ILE A 145 1.35 11.47 -8.10
C ILE A 145 0.73 12.67 -8.84
N LYS A 146 1.19 13.90 -8.55
CA LYS A 146 0.73 15.10 -9.29
C LYS A 146 1.09 15.06 -10.78
N GLN A 147 2.14 14.34 -11.16
CA GLN A 147 2.59 14.17 -12.55
C GLN A 147 1.88 13.01 -13.28
N CYS A 148 1.25 12.10 -12.54
CA CYS A 148 0.57 10.91 -13.05
C CYS A 148 -0.77 11.22 -13.74
N HIS A 149 -1.23 10.32 -14.61
CA HIS A 149 -2.62 10.36 -15.08
C HIS A 149 -3.60 10.05 -13.92
N TYR A 150 -3.37 8.93 -13.23
CA TYR A 150 -4.16 8.50 -12.07
C TYR A 150 -3.69 9.20 -10.79
N LYS A 151 -4.63 9.71 -9.99
CA LYS A 151 -4.32 10.44 -8.74
C LYS A 151 -4.37 9.57 -7.50
N ASP A 152 -4.95 8.39 -7.61
CA ASP A 152 -5.02 7.38 -6.58
C ASP A 152 -5.28 6.02 -7.23
N ILE A 153 -5.10 4.96 -6.45
CA ILE A 153 -5.29 3.58 -6.92
C ILE A 153 -6.75 3.27 -7.29
N GLU A 154 -7.71 3.96 -6.70
CA GLU A 154 -9.14 3.72 -6.97
C GLU A 154 -9.55 4.27 -8.34
N ALA A 155 -8.98 5.40 -8.75
CA ALA A 155 -9.10 5.94 -10.10
C ALA A 155 -8.52 4.96 -11.14
N PHE A 156 -7.35 4.38 -10.86
CA PHE A 156 -6.75 3.36 -11.71
C PHE A 156 -7.64 2.11 -11.83
N LYS A 157 -8.07 1.54 -10.69
CA LYS A 157 -8.89 0.31 -10.66
C LYS A 157 -10.20 0.46 -11.43
N LYS A 158 -10.85 1.63 -11.37
CA LYS A 158 -12.08 1.92 -12.12
C LYS A 158 -11.94 1.78 -13.63
N GLU A 159 -10.74 2.00 -14.17
CA GLU A 159 -10.48 1.90 -15.61
C GLU A 159 -9.95 0.51 -16.03
N GLN A 160 -9.61 -0.35 -15.08
CA GLN A 160 -9.23 -1.75 -15.36
C GLN A 160 -10.42 -2.72 -15.38
N LEU A 161 -11.59 -2.29 -14.86
CA LEU A 161 -12.86 -3.02 -14.88
C LEU A 161 -13.68 -2.68 -16.13
#